data_AF-A0AAU1F6N0-F1
#
_entry.id   AF-A0AAU1F6N0-F1
#
_cell.length_a   1.000
_cell.length_b   1.000
_cell.length_c   1.000
_cell.angle_alpha   90.00
_cell.angle_beta   90.00
_cell.angle_gamma   90.00
#
_symmetry.space_group_name_H-M   'P 1'
#
loop_
_entity.id
_entity.type
_entity.pdbx_description
1 polymer ?
#
loop_
_entity_poly.entity_id
_entity_poly.type
_entity_poly.pdbx_seq_one_letter_code
_entity_poly.pdbx_strand_id
1 'polypeptide(L)' 'MAIMSLDPTGKGQARWTSRWKTALNAFDITFDGRLSAARQ' A
#
# COMPACT_ATOMS: atom_id res chain seq x y z
N MET A 1 3.63 -19.67 20.72
CA MET A 1 3.04 -18.42 20.19
C MET A 1 2.98 -18.54 18.68
N ALA A 2 1.79 -18.51 18.08
CA ALA A 2 1.66 -18.48 16.63
C ALA A 2 1.28 -17.06 16.20
N ILE A 3 2.17 -16.37 15.47
CA ILE A 3 1.80 -15.15 14.74
C ILE A 3 1.06 -15.64 13.49
N MET A 4 -0.26 -15.80 13.57
CA MET A 4 -1.04 -16.09 12.38
C MET A 4 -1.12 -14.81 11.53
N SER A 5 -0.63 -14.89 10.29
CA SER A 5 -0.71 -13.77 9.35
C SER A 5 -2.18 -13.39 9.13
N LEU A 6 -2.51 -12.10 9.27
CA LEU A 6 -3.86 -11.55 9.08
C LEU A 6 -4.37 -11.73 7.65
N ASP A 7 -3.45 -11.84 6.68
CA ASP A 7 -3.75 -12.21 5.30
C ASP A 7 -2.62 -13.11 4.78
N PRO A 8 -2.68 -14.43 5.01
CA PRO A 8 -1.63 -15.35 4.60
C PRO A 8 -1.50 -15.46 3.07
N THR A 9 -2.47 -14.91 2.32
CA THR A 9 -2.50 -14.96 0.86
C THR A 9 -2.17 -13.62 0.18
N GLY A 10 -2.08 -12.53 0.94
CA GLY A 10 -1.85 -11.17 0.42
C GLY A 10 -2.97 -10.62 -0.48
N LYS A 11 -4.11 -11.32 -0.60
CA LYS A 11 -5.20 -10.94 -1.51
C LYS A 11 -5.93 -9.68 -1.05
N GLY A 12 -6.07 -9.49 0.26
CA GLY A 12 -6.65 -8.30 0.86
C GLY A 12 -5.77 -7.08 0.60
N GLN A 13 -4.46 -7.24 0.80
CA GLN A 13 -3.47 -6.20 0.48
C GLN A 13 -3.53 -5.81 -1.00
N ALA A 14 -3.51 -6.79 -1.91
CA ALA A 14 -3.56 -6.54 -3.35
C ALA A 14 -4.85 -5.82 -3.79
N ARG A 15 -6.00 -6.22 -3.23
CA ARG A 15 -7.30 -5.56 -3.50
C ARG A 15 -7.32 -4.12 -3.00
N TRP A 16 -6.79 -3.87 -1.81
CA TRP A 16 -6.74 -2.52 -1.25
C TRP A 16 -5.83 -1.60 -2.09
N THR A 17 -4.62 -2.06 -2.42
CA THR A 17 -3.68 -1.29 -3.24
C THR A 17 -4.26 -1.02 -4.64
N SER A 18 -4.94 -2.00 -5.24
CA SER A 18 -5.61 -1.81 -6.54
C SER A 18 -6.75 -0.79 -6.46
N ARG A 19 -7.60 -0.87 -5.43
CA ARG A 19 -8.71 0.06 -5.20
C ARG A 19 -8.24 1.51 -5.00
N TRP A 20 -7.08 1.70 -4.36
CA TRP A 20 -6.57 3.03 -4.02
C TRP A 20 -5.43 3.53 -4.92
N LYS A 21 -5.03 2.76 -5.95
CA LYS A 21 -3.88 3.07 -6.82
C LYS A 21 -3.93 4.48 -7.40
N THR A 22 -5.08 4.91 -7.93
CA THR A 22 -5.22 6.24 -8.53
C THR A 22 -5.06 7.36 -7.50
N ALA A 23 -5.65 7.21 -6.32
CA ALA A 23 -5.54 8.20 -5.25
C ALA A 23 -4.11 8.27 -4.71
N LEU A 24 -3.45 7.13 -4.55
CA LEU A 24 -2.04 7.04 -4.13
C LEU A 24 -1.09 7.67 -5.16
N ASN A 25 -1.33 7.45 -6.45
CA ASN A 25 -0.56 8.09 -7.51
C ASN A 25 -0.77 9.61 -7.53
N ALA A 26 -2.02 10.07 -7.38
CA ALA A 26 -2.32 11.50 -7.29
C ALA A 26 -1.64 12.13 -6.07
N PHE A 27 -1.62 11.43 -4.93
CA PHE A 27 -0.92 11.85 -3.73
C PHE A 27 0.60 11.94 -3.94
N ASP A 28 1.21 10.99 -4.63
CA ASP A 28 2.65 11.01 -4.90
C ASP A 28 3.07 12.21 -5.77
N ILE A 29 2.20 12.61 -6.72
CA ILE A 29 2.40 13.79 -7.57
C ILE A 29 2.18 15.09 -6.79
N THR A 30 1.13 15.17 -5.98
CA THR A 30 0.79 16.41 -5.24
C THR A 30 1.68 16.64 -4.04
N PHE A 31 2.25 15.59 -3.46
CA PHE A 31 3.15 15.64 -2.31
C PHE A 31 4.56 15.17 -2.67
N ASP A 32 5.14 15.75 -3.74
CA ASP A 32 6.55 15.69 -4.17
C ASP A 32 7.35 14.48 -3.61
N GLY A 33 6.93 13.26 -3.97
CA GLY A 33 7.66 12.03 -3.66
C GLY A 33 7.78 11.63 -2.17
N ARG A 34 7.05 12.26 -1.24
CA ARG A 34 7.09 11.89 0.19
C ARG A 34 6.67 10.45 0.45
N LEU A 35 5.83 9.89 -0.40
CA LEU A 35 5.37 8.50 -0.29
C LEU A 35 6.48 7.50 -0.68
N SER A 36 7.45 7.91 -1.50
CA SER A 36 8.64 7.11 -1.83
C SER A 36 9.65 7.05 -0.69
N ALA A 37 9.69 8.04 0.21
CA ALA A 37 10.57 8.03 1.38
C ALA A 37 10.24 6.90 2.39
N ALA A 38 8.98 6.44 2.43
CA ALA A 38 8.56 5.32 3.27
C ALA A 38 8.90 3.93 2.66
N ARG A 39 9.42 3.89 1.43
CA ARG A 39 9.80 2.66 0.71
C ARG A 39 11.32 2.43 0.66
N GLN A 40 12.12 3.35 1.21
CA GLN A 40 13.56 3.18 1.42
C GLN A 40 13.87 2.49 2.74
#